data_AF-A0A258SLD7-F1
#
_entry.id   AF-A0A258SLD7-F1
#
_cell.length_a   1.000
_cell.length_b   1.000
_cell.length_c   1.000
_cell.angle_alpha   90.00
_cell.angle_beta   90.00
_cell.angle_gamma   90.00
#
_symmetry.space_group_name_H-M   'P 1'
#
loop_
_entity.id
_entity.type
_entity.pdbx_description
1 polymer ?
#
loop_
_entity_poly.entity_id
_entity_poly.type
_entity_poly.pdbx_seq_one_letter_code
_entity_poly.pdbx_strand_id
1 'polypeptide(L)'
;TGTTNDHFDAWFAGYNPKQVAIAWVGYDKPRPLGGSETGGAAALPIWIKYMATALRGMPDVEPVVPDGVLALRIDPVTGVRADNDEDGVYEYFYHENPPPEVEFDLPSLFGDGDSAPDAQLGQAQKLFQPDITIPAKPSPAKPNEAPAKPAENIIRNPLGSY
;
A
#
# COMPACT_ATOMS: atom_id res chain seq x y z
N THR A 1 -5.70 -12.42 15.66
CA THR A 1 -6.79 -13.31 16.14
C THR A 1 -6.26 -14.74 16.13
N GLY A 2 -6.97 -15.72 16.70
CA GLY A 2 -6.70 -17.12 16.40
C GLY A 2 -7.93 -18.01 16.56
N THR A 3 -7.93 -19.09 15.77
CA THR A 3 -8.99 -20.09 15.69
C THR A 3 -8.31 -21.44 15.52
N THR A 4 -8.65 -22.45 16.32
CA THR A 4 -8.13 -23.81 16.10
C THR A 4 -8.81 -24.49 14.93
N ASN A 5 -8.18 -25.58 14.45
CA ASN A 5 -8.80 -26.48 13.49
C ASN A 5 -10.20 -26.90 13.96
N ASP A 6 -11.10 -27.11 13.01
CA ASP A 6 -12.49 -27.50 13.26
C ASP A 6 -13.29 -26.55 14.17
N HIS A 7 -12.78 -25.32 14.40
CA HIS A 7 -13.42 -24.28 15.21
C HIS A 7 -13.70 -24.73 16.65
N PHE A 8 -12.76 -25.44 17.30
CA PHE A 8 -12.94 -25.88 18.69
C PHE A 8 -12.73 -24.73 19.68
N ASP A 9 -11.79 -23.86 19.37
CA ASP A 9 -11.39 -22.73 20.18
C ASP A 9 -11.29 -21.48 19.31
N ALA A 10 -11.75 -20.37 19.86
CA ALA A 10 -11.59 -19.04 19.32
C ALA A 10 -10.92 -18.16 20.37
N TRP A 11 -9.85 -17.45 19.99
CA TRP A 11 -9.20 -16.51 20.89
C TRP A 11 -8.83 -15.19 20.22
N PHE A 12 -8.73 -14.17 21.06
CA PHE A 12 -8.18 -12.88 20.71
C PHE A 12 -7.21 -12.44 21.82
N ALA A 13 -5.98 -12.10 21.43
CA ALA A 13 -4.97 -11.53 22.29
C ALA A 13 -4.57 -10.16 21.72
N GLY A 14 -4.48 -9.17 22.59
CA GLY A 14 -4.12 -7.80 22.23
C GLY A 14 -3.62 -7.04 23.45
N TYR A 15 -3.00 -5.90 23.19
CA TYR A 15 -2.37 -5.10 24.25
C TYR A 15 -2.43 -3.60 23.92
N ASN A 16 -2.18 -2.81 24.95
CA ASN A 16 -1.64 -1.46 24.83
C ASN A 16 -0.32 -1.40 25.63
N PRO A 17 0.42 -0.27 25.64
CA PRO A 17 1.71 -0.19 26.34
C PRO A 17 1.68 -0.50 27.85
N LYS A 18 0.51 -0.57 28.50
CA LYS A 18 0.37 -0.80 29.95
C LYS A 18 -0.44 -2.04 30.33
N GLN A 19 -1.15 -2.66 29.39
CA GLN A 19 -2.10 -3.73 29.66
C GLN A 19 -2.11 -4.74 28.52
N VAL A 20 -2.23 -6.01 28.91
CA VAL A 20 -2.45 -7.13 28.00
C VAL A 20 -3.77 -7.78 28.39
N ALA A 21 -4.57 -8.16 27.42
CA ALA A 21 -5.79 -8.93 27.64
C ALA A 21 -5.94 -10.03 26.59
N ILE A 22 -6.51 -11.15 27.03
CA ILE A 22 -6.80 -12.30 26.19
C ILE A 22 -8.24 -12.73 26.47
N ALA A 23 -9.02 -12.91 25.42
CA ALA A 23 -10.34 -13.54 25.47
C ALA A 23 -10.27 -14.89 24.76
N TRP A 24 -10.85 -15.91 25.37
CA TRP A 24 -10.98 -17.25 24.80
C TRP A 24 -12.44 -17.70 24.92
N VAL A 25 -12.90 -18.42 23.91
CA VAL A 25 -14.20 -19.08 23.85
C VAL A 25 -13.97 -20.52 23.40
N GLY A 26 -14.54 -21.45 24.15
CA GLY A 26 -14.48 -22.88 23.89
C GLY A 26 -15.46 -23.61 24.80
N TYR A 27 -15.62 -24.91 24.59
CA TYR A 27 -16.40 -25.77 25.46
C TYR A 27 -15.48 -26.58 26.39
N ASP A 28 -15.88 -26.76 27.64
CA ASP A 28 -15.14 -27.59 28.61
C ASP A 28 -14.91 -29.03 28.10
N LYS A 29 -15.88 -29.56 27.35
CA LYS A 29 -15.72 -30.81 26.58
C LYS A 29 -15.53 -30.43 25.11
N PRO A 30 -14.39 -30.80 24.48
CA PRO A 30 -14.07 -30.37 23.12
C PRO A 30 -15.18 -30.70 22.12
N ARG A 31 -15.70 -29.66 21.48
CA ARG A 31 -16.66 -29.77 20.38
C ARG A 31 -16.60 -28.48 19.53
N PRO A 32 -16.97 -28.54 18.24
CA PRO A 32 -17.00 -27.35 17.41
C PRO A 32 -17.90 -26.25 17.98
N LEU A 33 -17.44 -25.00 17.92
CA LEU A 33 -18.22 -23.79 18.21
C LEU A 33 -19.27 -23.52 17.12
N GLY A 34 -18.94 -23.87 15.87
CA GLY A 34 -19.73 -23.60 14.68
C GLY A 34 -18.84 -23.02 13.58
N GLY A 35 -19.17 -23.25 12.31
CA GLY A 35 -18.30 -22.88 11.18
C GLY A 35 -18.06 -21.36 10.99
N SER A 36 -18.83 -20.52 11.68
CA SER A 36 -18.66 -19.06 11.67
C SER A 36 -17.96 -18.53 12.93
N GLU A 37 -17.69 -19.40 13.92
CA GLU A 37 -17.16 -19.00 15.22
C GLU A 37 -15.63 -18.96 15.19
N THR A 38 -15.11 -17.84 14.72
CA THR A 38 -13.67 -17.56 14.65
C THR A 38 -13.21 -16.69 15.81
N GLY A 39 -11.90 -16.55 16.03
CA GLY A 39 -11.35 -15.59 16.99
C GLY A 39 -11.86 -14.15 16.79
N GLY A 40 -12.13 -13.74 15.54
CA GLY A 40 -12.70 -12.43 15.22
C GLY A 40 -14.21 -12.29 15.47
N ALA A 41 -14.96 -13.38 15.34
CA ALA A 41 -16.42 -13.37 15.53
C ALA A 41 -16.82 -13.63 16.99
N ALA A 42 -16.17 -14.60 17.65
CA ALA A 42 -16.55 -15.07 18.98
C ALA A 42 -15.76 -14.38 20.11
N ALA A 43 -14.43 -14.31 20.01
CA ALA A 43 -13.57 -13.86 21.10
C ALA A 43 -13.30 -12.34 21.07
N LEU A 44 -13.10 -11.75 19.90
CA LEU A 44 -12.79 -10.33 19.75
C LEU A 44 -13.87 -9.39 20.36
N PRO A 45 -15.19 -9.62 20.21
CA PRO A 45 -16.19 -8.75 20.84
C PRO A 45 -16.12 -8.73 22.37
N ILE A 46 -15.75 -9.85 23.00
CA ILE A 46 -15.52 -9.95 24.45
C ILE A 46 -14.32 -9.08 24.84
N TRP A 47 -13.22 -9.20 24.09
CA TRP A 47 -12.01 -8.40 24.31
C TRP A 47 -12.29 -6.90 24.17
N ILE A 48 -13.01 -6.48 23.11
CA ILE A 48 -13.39 -5.08 22.88
C ILE A 48 -14.18 -4.53 24.06
N LYS A 49 -15.21 -5.27 24.53
CA LYS A 49 -16.06 -4.84 25.65
C LYS A 49 -15.25 -4.67 26.94
N TYR A 50 -14.33 -5.59 27.23
CA TYR A 50 -13.44 -5.50 28.38
C TYR A 50 -12.51 -4.29 28.27
N MET A 51 -11.77 -4.18 27.15
CA MET A 51 -10.77 -3.14 26.97
C MET A 51 -11.37 -1.73 26.88
N ALA A 52 -12.56 -1.57 26.30
CA ALA A 52 -13.28 -0.29 26.31
C ALA A 52 -13.59 0.23 27.73
N THR A 53 -13.70 -0.68 28.71
CA THR A 53 -13.85 -0.32 30.12
C THR A 53 -12.49 -0.15 30.78
N ALA A 54 -11.57 -1.09 30.57
CA ALA A 54 -10.25 -1.10 31.20
C ALA A 54 -9.38 0.10 30.83
N LEU A 55 -9.52 0.60 29.59
CA LEU A 55 -8.74 1.73 29.06
C LEU A 55 -9.42 3.10 29.27
N ARG A 56 -10.58 3.15 29.92
CA ARG A 56 -11.32 4.41 30.07
C ARG A 56 -10.50 5.41 30.89
N GLY A 57 -10.21 6.56 30.28
CA GLY A 57 -9.43 7.63 30.91
C GLY A 57 -7.91 7.42 30.90
N MET A 58 -7.43 6.36 30.22
CA MET A 58 -6.00 6.24 29.95
C MET A 58 -5.61 7.14 28.77
N PRO A 59 -4.47 7.84 28.84
CA PRO A 59 -3.96 8.57 27.69
C PRO A 59 -3.46 7.60 26.62
N ASP A 60 -3.65 7.97 25.36
CA ASP A 60 -2.99 7.30 24.25
C ASP A 60 -1.48 7.53 24.34
N VAL A 61 -0.72 6.46 24.13
CA VAL A 61 0.75 6.48 24.15
C VAL A 61 1.22 6.03 22.79
N GLU A 62 1.80 6.96 22.04
CA GLU A 62 2.38 6.67 20.73
C GLU A 62 3.61 5.78 20.92
N PRO A 63 3.73 4.66 20.17
CA PRO A 63 4.94 3.86 20.17
C PRO A 63 6.13 4.67 19.67
N VAL A 64 7.24 4.66 20.43
CA VAL A 64 8.51 5.23 19.97
C VAL A 64 9.25 4.17 19.18
N VAL A 65 9.72 4.52 17.98
CA VAL A 65 10.57 3.64 17.18
C VAL A 65 11.86 3.37 17.96
N PRO A 66 12.16 2.10 18.31
CA PRO A 66 13.36 1.77 19.06
C PRO A 66 14.64 1.99 18.24
N ASP A 67 15.77 2.16 18.94
CA ASP A 67 17.08 2.14 18.30
C ASP A 67 17.28 0.82 17.53
N GLY A 68 17.86 0.92 16.33
CA GLY A 68 18.06 -0.22 15.43
C GLY A 68 16.84 -0.56 14.56
N VAL A 69 15.74 0.18 14.65
CA VAL A 69 14.61 0.08 13.71
C VAL A 69 14.61 1.29 12.76
N LEU A 70 14.44 1.03 11.47
CA LEU A 70 14.38 2.02 10.40
C LEU A 70 13.01 2.01 9.73
N ALA A 71 12.46 3.19 9.43
CA ALA A 71 11.30 3.33 8.54
C ALA A 71 11.81 3.59 7.11
N LEU A 72 11.59 2.63 6.21
CA LEU A 72 12.02 2.71 4.81
C LEU A 72 10.80 2.61 3.87
N ARG A 73 10.92 3.25 2.70
CA ARG A 73 9.89 3.18 1.67
C ARG A 73 10.10 1.93 0.81
N ILE A 74 9.07 1.13 0.63
CA ILE A 74 9.08 -0.08 -0.20
C ILE A 74 7.97 -0.07 -1.24
N ASP A 75 8.17 -0.77 -2.34
CA ASP A 75 7.09 -1.11 -3.26
C ASP A 75 6.22 -2.21 -2.60
N PRO A 76 4.91 -1.97 -2.39
CA PRO A 76 4.03 -2.94 -1.72
C PRO A 76 3.82 -4.25 -2.49
N VAL A 77 4.15 -4.28 -3.79
CA VAL A 77 4.03 -5.48 -4.65
C VAL A 77 5.28 -6.35 -4.54
N THR A 78 6.47 -5.74 -4.63
CA THR A 78 7.74 -6.47 -4.72
C THR A 78 8.46 -6.61 -3.37
N GLY A 79 8.18 -5.72 -2.41
CA GLY A 79 8.84 -5.67 -1.11
C GLY A 79 10.28 -5.15 -1.16
N VAL A 80 10.76 -4.68 -2.33
CA VAL A 80 12.08 -4.04 -2.47
C VAL A 80 11.99 -2.57 -2.08
N ARG A 81 13.13 -1.93 -1.84
CA ARG A 81 13.15 -0.46 -1.63
C ARG A 81 12.61 0.25 -2.86
N ALA A 82 11.66 1.15 -2.61
CA ALA A 82 11.15 2.05 -3.64
C ALA A 82 12.11 3.23 -3.80
N ASP A 83 12.40 3.58 -5.04
CA ASP A 83 13.12 4.82 -5.33
C ASP A 83 12.25 6.05 -5.03
N ASN A 84 12.88 7.23 -4.97
CA ASN A 84 12.19 8.47 -4.59
C ASN A 84 11.01 8.83 -5.52
N ASP A 85 11.03 8.34 -6.76
CA ASP A 85 10.03 8.66 -7.80
C ASP A 85 8.88 7.64 -7.90
N GLU A 86 8.92 6.55 -7.12
CA GLU A 86 7.91 5.49 -7.15
C GLU A 86 6.87 5.66 -6.04
N ASP A 87 5.64 5.18 -6.25
CA ASP A 87 4.58 5.14 -5.23
C ASP A 87 4.82 4.01 -4.21
N GLY A 88 5.75 4.22 -3.28
CA GLY A 88 6.03 3.28 -2.19
C GLY A 88 5.33 3.60 -0.86
N VAL A 89 5.22 2.59 0.00
CA VAL A 89 4.69 2.66 1.37
C VAL A 89 5.82 2.58 2.41
N TYR A 90 5.66 3.24 3.56
CA TYR A 90 6.62 3.11 4.66
C TYR A 90 6.40 1.80 5.42
N GLU A 91 7.48 1.08 5.68
CA GLU A 91 7.50 -0.12 6.51
C GLU A 91 8.74 -0.10 7.45
N TYR A 92 8.64 -0.78 8.59
CA TYR A 92 9.69 -0.82 9.61
C TYR A 92 10.56 -2.07 9.48
N PHE A 93 11.88 -1.86 9.49
CA PHE A 93 12.88 -2.93 9.38
C PHE A 93 13.93 -2.81 10.47
N TYR A 94 14.49 -3.95 10.90
CA TYR A 94 15.73 -3.93 11.65
C TYR A 94 16.86 -3.43 10.75
N HIS A 95 17.72 -2.57 11.29
CA HIS A 95 18.84 -2.00 10.55
C HIS A 95 19.85 -3.07 10.08
N GLU A 96 19.96 -4.21 10.77
CA GLU A 96 20.77 -5.35 10.34
C GLU A 96 20.15 -6.16 9.19
N ASN A 97 18.87 -5.96 8.87
CA ASN A 97 18.15 -6.68 7.82
C ASN A 97 17.25 -5.74 7.01
N PRO A 98 17.83 -4.77 6.29
CA PRO A 98 17.05 -3.89 5.43
C PRO A 98 16.53 -4.66 4.19
N PRO A 99 15.44 -4.21 3.56
CA PRO A 99 14.98 -4.78 2.30
C PRO A 99 16.04 -4.61 1.20
N PRO A 100 16.10 -5.51 0.20
CA PRO A 100 17.07 -5.40 -0.88
C PRO A 100 16.89 -4.09 -1.66
N GLU A 101 18.00 -3.57 -2.18
CA GLU A 101 18.01 -2.50 -3.19
C GLU A 101 17.82 -3.11 -4.57
N VAL A 102 17.26 -2.34 -5.49
CA VAL A 102 17.24 -2.73 -6.90
C VAL A 102 18.68 -2.60 -7.43
N GLU A 103 19.38 -3.73 -7.50
CA GLU A 103 20.64 -3.79 -8.25
C GLU A 103 20.30 -3.62 -9.74
N PHE A 104 20.59 -2.44 -10.29
CA PHE A 104 20.62 -2.27 -11.73
C PHE A 104 21.83 -3.02 -12.28
N ASP A 105 21.58 -4.16 -12.92
CA ASP A 105 22.57 -4.91 -13.68
C ASP A 105 22.97 -4.06 -14.90
N LEU A 106 23.91 -3.13 -14.70
CA LEU A 106 24.41 -2.29 -15.79
C LEU A 106 25.17 -3.22 -16.74
N PRO A 107 24.81 -3.29 -18.04
CA PRO A 107 25.61 -4.03 -18.99
C PRO A 107 27.03 -3.47 -18.97
N SER A 108 28.02 -4.34 -18.83
CA SER A 108 29.43 -3.98 -18.80
C SER A 108 29.77 -3.18 -20.06
N LEU A 109 29.88 -1.85 -19.93
CA LEU A 109 30.27 -0.95 -21.02
C LEU A 109 31.72 -1.17 -21.48
N PHE A 110 32.49 -1.93 -20.69
CA PHE A 110 33.85 -2.32 -21.00
C PHE A 110 33.92 -3.84 -20.89
N GLY A 111 33.72 -4.51 -22.03
CA GLY A 111 34.06 -5.93 -22.14
C GLY A 111 35.58 -6.09 -22.02
N ASP A 112 36.00 -7.11 -21.28
CA ASP A 112 37.39 -7.56 -21.25
C ASP A 112 37.89 -7.77 -22.69
N GLY A 113 38.98 -7.08 -23.02
CA GLY A 113 39.42 -6.90 -24.39
C GLY A 113 39.75 -8.21 -25.09
N ASP A 114 39.19 -8.37 -26.30
CA ASP A 114 40.03 -8.51 -27.49
C ASP A 114 39.25 -8.08 -28.74
N SER A 115 39.88 -7.22 -29.55
CA SER A 115 39.45 -6.73 -30.87
C SER A 115 38.28 -5.74 -30.91
N ALA A 116 38.61 -4.44 -30.93
CA ALA A 116 37.68 -3.40 -31.40
C ALA A 116 37.64 -3.37 -32.95
N PRO A 117 36.45 -3.39 -33.59
CA PRO A 117 36.27 -2.75 -34.88
C PRO A 117 35.71 -1.33 -34.64
N ASP A 118 36.36 -0.32 -35.22
CA ASP A 118 36.07 1.12 -35.16
C ASP A 118 34.65 1.56 -35.63
N ALA A 119 33.66 0.68 -35.69
CA ALA A 119 32.34 0.95 -36.24
C ALA A 119 31.26 1.34 -35.21
N GLN A 120 31.49 1.20 -33.90
CA GLN A 120 30.44 1.41 -32.88
C GLN A 120 30.49 2.74 -32.12
N LEU A 121 31.59 3.49 -32.18
CA LEU A 121 31.68 4.82 -31.53
C LEU A 121 30.70 5.84 -32.13
N GLY A 122 30.34 5.71 -33.41
CA GLY A 122 29.36 6.59 -34.06
C GLY A 122 27.90 6.32 -33.69
N GLN A 123 27.57 5.13 -33.15
CA GLN A 123 26.20 4.79 -32.76
C GLN A 123 25.89 5.20 -31.32
N ALA A 124 26.87 5.06 -30.40
CA ALA A 124 26.70 5.46 -29.00
C ALA A 124 26.47 6.99 -28.84
N GLN A 125 27.14 7.82 -29.64
CA GLN A 125 26.95 9.29 -29.60
C GLN A 125 25.60 9.77 -30.15
N LYS A 126 24.87 8.92 -30.87
CA LYS A 126 23.52 9.24 -31.39
C LYS A 126 22.41 8.95 -30.39
N LEU A 127 22.63 8.07 -29.42
CA LEU A 127 21.62 7.75 -28.39
C LEU A 127 21.59 8.74 -27.22
N PHE A 128 22.65 9.54 -27.03
CA PHE A 128 22.75 10.52 -25.92
C PHE A 128 22.42 11.98 -26.32
N GLN A 129 21.89 12.20 -27.51
CA GLN A 129 21.35 13.49 -27.91
C GLN A 129 19.82 13.39 -28.00
N PRO A 130 19.04 13.86 -27.02
CA PRO A 130 17.64 14.12 -27.26
C PRO A 130 17.55 15.27 -28.28
N ASP A 131 16.84 15.07 -29.38
CA ASP A 131 16.47 16.16 -30.29
C ASP A 131 15.61 17.16 -29.50
N ILE A 132 16.22 18.25 -29.02
CA ILE A 132 15.49 19.37 -28.42
C ILE A 132 14.75 20.07 -29.56
N THR A 133 13.49 19.68 -29.78
CA THR A 133 12.58 20.45 -30.63
C THR A 133 12.11 21.67 -29.85
N ILE A 134 12.67 22.85 -30.17
CA ILE A 134 12.17 24.12 -29.67
C ILE A 134 10.78 24.36 -30.29
N PRO A 135 9.69 24.52 -29.52
CA PRO A 135 8.39 24.83 -30.09
C PRO A 135 8.42 26.21 -30.75
N ALA A 136 7.99 26.28 -32.00
CA ALA A 136 7.86 27.54 -32.73
C ALA A 136 6.80 28.46 -32.08
N LYS A 137 7.08 29.77 -32.09
CA LYS A 137 6.22 30.86 -31.64
C LYS A 137 4.82 30.77 -32.30
N PRO A 138 3.71 30.96 -31.55
CA PRO A 138 2.37 30.85 -32.13
C PRO A 138 2.05 32.06 -33.00
N SER A 139 1.49 31.80 -34.20
CA SER A 139 0.91 32.82 -35.10
C SER A 139 -0.62 32.71 -35.09
N PRO A 140 -1.35 33.81 -35.36
CA PRO A 140 -2.62 34.12 -34.70
C PRO A 140 -3.82 33.30 -35.18
N ALA A 141 -4.75 33.05 -34.25
CA ALA A 141 -6.01 32.36 -34.50
C ALA A 141 -6.94 33.18 -35.42
N LYS A 142 -7.60 32.50 -36.37
CA LYS A 142 -8.73 33.06 -37.13
C LYS A 142 -10.03 33.04 -36.28
N PRO A 143 -11.02 33.91 -36.59
CA PRO A 143 -12.11 34.25 -35.67
C PRO A 143 -13.19 33.17 -35.51
N ASN A 144 -13.76 33.15 -34.30
CA ASN A 144 -14.82 32.29 -33.76
C ASN A 144 -16.12 32.25 -34.58
N GLU A 145 -16.74 31.07 -34.67
CA GLU A 145 -18.18 30.92 -34.96
C GLU A 145 -18.92 30.53 -33.67
N ALA A 146 -20.07 31.17 -33.44
CA ALA A 146 -20.75 31.35 -32.16
C ALA A 146 -21.49 30.08 -31.64
N PRO A 147 -21.76 29.99 -30.32
CA PRO A 147 -22.28 28.76 -29.70
C PRO A 147 -23.78 28.55 -29.93
N ALA A 148 -24.18 27.28 -30.15
CA ALA A 148 -25.58 26.87 -30.13
C ALA A 148 -26.09 26.70 -28.68
N LYS A 149 -27.31 27.18 -28.44
CA LYS A 149 -27.99 27.36 -27.15
C LYS A 149 -28.30 26.06 -26.38
N PRO A 150 -28.45 26.11 -25.04
CA PRO A 150 -28.89 24.98 -24.21
C PRO A 150 -30.40 24.73 -24.35
N ALA A 151 -30.82 23.46 -24.43
CA ALA A 151 -32.22 23.07 -24.38
C ALA A 151 -32.68 22.83 -22.93
N GLU A 152 -33.87 23.34 -22.62
CA GLU A 152 -34.50 23.46 -21.31
C GLU A 152 -35.01 22.13 -20.72
N ASN A 153 -35.00 22.08 -19.38
CA ASN A 153 -35.73 21.13 -18.55
C ASN A 153 -37.24 21.19 -18.81
N ILE A 154 -37.87 20.05 -19.12
CA ILE A 154 -39.33 19.87 -19.01
C ILE A 154 -39.62 18.74 -18.02
N ILE A 155 -40.22 19.14 -16.90
CA ILE A 155 -40.82 18.31 -15.86
C ILE A 155 -42.00 17.53 -16.44
N ARG A 156 -42.05 16.20 -16.27
CA ARG A 156 -43.30 15.41 -16.23
C ARG A 156 -43.20 14.25 -15.25
N ASN A 157 -43.81 14.43 -14.07
CA ASN A 157 -44.28 13.34 -13.21
C ASN A 157 -45.39 12.54 -13.94
N PRO A 158 -45.53 11.24 -13.64
CA PRO A 158 -46.84 10.62 -13.58
C PRO A 158 -47.15 10.15 -12.15
N LEU A 159 -48.18 10.76 -11.57
CA LEU A 159 -49.05 10.14 -10.57
C LEU A 159 -49.99 9.14 -11.28
N GLY A 160 -50.30 8.02 -10.63
CA GLY A 160 -51.37 7.07 -11.03
C GLY A 160 -50.95 5.61 -10.76
N SER A 161 -51.25 5.06 -9.59
CA SER A 161 -52.44 4.23 -9.29
C SER A 161 -52.41 2.84 -9.95
N TYR A 162 -52.08 1.81 -9.16
CA TYR A 162 -52.97 0.69 -8.76
C TYR A 162 -52.33 -0.06 -7.60
#